data_AF-A0A4Y2V1Y3-F1
#
_entry.id   AF-A0A4Y2V1Y3-F1
#
_cell.length_a   1.000
_cell.length_b   1.000
_cell.length_c   1.000
_cell.angle_alpha   90.00
_cell.angle_beta   90.00
_cell.angle_gamma   90.00
#
_symmetry.space_group_name_H-M   'P 1'
#
loop_
_entity.id
_entity.type
_entity.pdbx_description
1 polymer ?
#
loop_
_entity_poly.entity_id
_entity_poly.type
_entity_poly.pdbx_seq_one_letter_code
_entity_poly.pdbx_strand_id
1 'polypeptide(L)'
;MDSNGEEQAAGRDINGCIRWSLGLHRSHQQAQNALLSKSRFIQGKIMHTYCLKEVAPYKEKTVVVVGMGCSGLDAAVETSNIARQVYISTRSGAHVINRVGHRGLPYDTL
;
A
#
# COMPACT_ATOMS: atom_id res chain seq x y z
N MET A 1 22.98 0.95 20.41
CA MET A 1 23.68 1.61 19.28
C MET A 1 23.41 0.66 18.13
N ASP A 2 22.27 0.80 17.44
CA ASP A 2 22.10 1.81 16.38
C ASP A 2 20.91 2.73 16.64
N SER A 3 21.23 3.97 16.98
CA SER A 3 20.34 5.12 16.88
C SER A 3 20.25 5.57 15.41
N ASN A 4 19.09 6.08 14.99
CA ASN A 4 18.84 6.92 13.79
C ASN A 4 18.11 6.31 12.57
N GLY A 5 17.12 5.42 12.76
CA GLY A 5 16.32 4.87 11.65
C GLY A 5 14.88 5.40 11.47
N GLU A 6 14.21 5.82 12.54
CA GLU A 6 12.73 5.89 12.53
C GLU A 6 12.12 7.29 12.35
N GLU A 7 12.94 8.34 12.21
CA GLU A 7 12.47 9.73 12.11
C GLU A 7 12.85 10.38 10.77
N GLN A 8 12.55 9.74 9.64
CA GLN A 8 12.75 10.36 8.31
C GLN A 8 11.57 10.23 7.33
N ALA A 9 10.42 9.72 7.78
CA ALA A 9 9.22 9.62 6.93
C ALA A 9 8.30 10.86 7.01
N ALA A 10 8.45 11.71 8.04
CA ALA A 10 7.50 12.80 8.33
C ALA A 10 7.66 14.06 7.46
N GLY A 11 8.70 14.13 6.60
CA GLY A 11 9.04 15.34 5.84
C GLY A 11 9.17 15.17 4.33
N ARG A 12 8.76 14.04 3.74
CA ARG A 12 8.79 13.83 2.28
C ARG A 12 7.37 13.72 1.74
N ASP A 13 7.01 14.60 0.82
CA ASP A 13 5.69 14.62 0.19
C ASP A 13 5.37 13.26 -0.44
N ILE A 14 4.26 12.63 -0.03
CA ILE A 14 3.86 11.35 -0.62
C ILE A 14 3.19 11.60 -1.97
N ASN A 15 3.77 10.97 -2.99
CA ASN A 15 3.49 11.22 -4.40
C ASN A 15 2.44 10.26 -4.97
N GLY A 16 2.05 9.24 -4.21
CA GLY A 16 0.99 8.31 -4.57
C GLY A 16 0.38 7.65 -3.35
N CYS A 17 -0.93 7.45 -3.39
CA CYS A 17 -1.67 6.72 -2.37
C CYS A 17 -2.56 5.65 -3.02
N ILE A 18 -2.31 4.38 -2.68
CA ILE A 18 -3.06 3.24 -3.19
C ILE A 18 -3.93 2.71 -2.04
N ARG A 19 -5.25 2.77 -2.19
CA ARG A 19 -6.19 2.35 -1.15
C ARG A 19 -6.84 1.02 -1.51
N TRP A 20 -6.95 0.15 -0.52
CA TRP A 20 -7.79 -1.03 -0.61
C TRP A 20 -9.13 -0.85 0.14
N SER A 21 -10.21 -1.41 -0.41
CA SER A 21 -11.50 -1.53 0.27
C SER A 21 -12.21 -2.83 -0.11
N LEU A 22 -12.72 -3.54 0.88
CA LEU A 22 -13.57 -4.72 0.67
C LEU A 22 -14.96 -4.27 0.19
N GLY A 23 -15.43 -4.78 -0.96
CA GLY A 23 -16.86 -4.84 -1.34
C GLY A 23 -17.67 -3.53 -1.41
N LEU A 24 -17.06 -2.36 -1.25
CA LEU A 24 -17.80 -1.09 -1.28
C LEU A 24 -18.16 -0.70 -2.71
N HIS A 25 -19.40 -0.24 -2.89
CA HIS A 25 -19.88 0.35 -4.14
C HIS A 25 -19.00 1.55 -4.56
N ARG A 26 -18.89 1.79 -5.87
CA ARG A 26 -17.97 2.77 -6.48
C ARG A 26 -18.08 4.19 -5.87
N SER A 27 -19.29 4.57 -5.46
CA SER A 27 -19.61 5.84 -4.79
C SER A 27 -18.93 5.99 -3.42
N HIS A 28 -18.89 4.93 -2.61
CA HIS A 28 -18.23 4.96 -1.30
C HIS A 28 -16.71 5.01 -1.43
N GLN A 29 -16.14 4.35 -2.44
CA GLN A 29 -14.71 4.41 -2.72
C GLN A 29 -14.27 5.83 -3.11
N GLN A 30 -15.07 6.52 -3.93
CA GLN A 30 -14.81 7.91 -4.31
C GLN A 30 -14.90 8.88 -3.14
N ALA A 31 -15.90 8.72 -2.26
CA ALA A 31 -16.02 9.53 -1.05
C ALA A 31 -14.79 9.36 -0.14
N GLN A 32 -14.28 8.14 0.02
CA GLN A 32 -13.09 7.86 0.81
C GLN A 32 -11.80 8.43 0.17
N ASN A 33 -11.69 8.39 -1.15
CA ASN A 33 -10.58 9.03 -1.86
C ASN A 33 -10.62 10.55 -1.71
N ALA A 34 -11.82 11.16 -1.73
CA ALA A 34 -12.02 12.59 -1.50
C ALA A 34 -11.71 13.02 -0.06
N LEU A 35 -11.83 12.13 0.93
CA LEU A 35 -11.37 12.39 2.29
C LEU A 35 -9.84 12.36 2.39
N LEU A 36 -9.20 11.38 1.75
CA LEU A 36 -7.75 11.27 1.72
C LEU A 36 -7.11 12.42 0.92
N SER A 37 -7.78 12.96 -0.10
CA SER A 37 -7.27 14.09 -0.89
C SER A 37 -7.27 15.40 -0.12
N LYS A 38 -7.99 15.47 1.01
CA LYS A 38 -7.94 16.60 1.94
C LYS A 38 -6.78 16.51 2.93
N SER A 39 -6.03 15.40 2.93
CA SER A 39 -4.86 15.25 3.77
C SER A 39 -3.70 16.08 3.24
N ARG A 40 -3.17 16.98 4.08
CA ARG A 40 -2.00 17.83 3.78
C ARG A 40 -0.77 17.03 3.37
N PHE A 41 -0.65 15.79 3.84
CA PHE A 41 0.52 14.95 3.59
C PHE A 41 0.54 14.38 2.16
N ILE A 42 -0.62 14.28 1.50
CA ILE A 42 -0.74 13.68 0.16
C ILE A 42 -0.85 14.77 -0.89
N GLN A 43 0.27 15.06 -1.55
CA GLN A 43 0.30 15.97 -2.69
C GLN A 43 0.10 15.23 -4.03
N GLY A 44 0.20 13.90 -4.01
CA GLY A 44 0.10 13.06 -5.20
C GLY A 44 -1.28 12.46 -5.49
N LYS A 45 -1.29 11.55 -6.47
CA LYS A 45 -2.52 10.88 -6.93
C LYS A 45 -2.98 9.85 -5.89
N ILE A 46 -4.26 9.92 -5.51
CA ILE A 46 -4.92 8.90 -4.71
C ILE A 46 -5.76 8.02 -5.63
N MET A 47 -5.60 6.71 -5.52
CA MET A 47 -6.39 5.76 -6.30
C MET A 47 -6.67 4.48 -5.52
N HIS A 48 -7.74 3.81 -5.93
CA HIS A 48 -8.08 2.49 -5.41
C HIS A 48 -7.24 1.40 -6.11
N THR A 49 -6.92 0.31 -5.41
CA THR A 49 -6.17 -0.84 -5.97
C THR A 49 -6.77 -1.35 -7.26
N TYR A 50 -8.10 -1.35 -7.41
CA TYR A 50 -8.80 -1.74 -8.65
C TYR A 50 -8.38 -0.92 -9.88
N CYS A 51 -7.99 0.34 -9.70
CA CYS A 51 -7.58 1.21 -10.80
C CYS A 51 -6.08 1.08 -11.12
N LEU A 52 -5.32 0.30 -10.34
CA LEU A 52 -3.91 0.06 -10.56
C LEU A 52 -3.76 -0.96 -11.69
N LYS A 53 -3.39 -0.47 -12.88
CA LYS A 53 -3.11 -1.30 -14.05
C LYS A 53 -1.61 -1.44 -14.32
N GLU A 54 -0.85 -0.40 -14.01
CA GLU A 54 0.58 -0.33 -14.30
C GLU A 54 1.31 0.39 -13.15
N VAL A 55 2.49 -0.13 -12.81
CA VAL A 55 3.37 0.42 -11.78
C VAL A 55 4.44 1.38 -12.32
N ALA A 56 4.65 1.42 -13.64
CA ALA A 56 5.64 2.28 -14.30
C ALA A 56 5.53 3.78 -13.93
N PRO A 57 4.33 4.38 -13.75
CA PRO A 57 4.20 5.80 -13.36
C PRO A 57 4.72 6.12 -11.95
N TYR A 58 5.03 5.11 -11.14
CA TYR A 58 5.51 5.24 -9.76
C TYR A 58 7.04 5.15 -9.64
N LYS A 59 7.76 5.07 -10.76
CA LYS A 59 9.22 5.08 -10.77
C LYS A 59 9.78 6.29 -10.00
N GLU A 60 10.70 6.02 -9.09
CA GLU A 60 11.37 7.00 -8.22
C GLU A 60 10.45 7.80 -7.27
N LYS A 61 9.15 7.47 -7.22
CA LYS A 61 8.18 8.12 -6.33
C LYS A 61 8.10 7.44 -4.98
N THR A 62 7.59 8.19 -4.01
CA THR A 62 7.22 7.66 -2.69
C THR A 62 5.72 7.37 -2.66
N VAL A 63 5.38 6.12 -2.41
CA VAL A 63 4.00 5.62 -2.45
C VAL A 63 3.59 5.12 -1.08
N VAL A 64 2.37 5.45 -0.66
CA VAL A 64 1.74 4.83 0.50
C VAL A 64 0.61 3.92 0.05
N VAL A 65 0.54 2.73 0.63
CA VAL A 65 -0.57 1.81 0.46
C VAL A 65 -1.37 1.79 1.76
N VAL A 66 -2.66 2.10 1.68
CA VAL A 66 -3.55 2.18 2.84
C VAL A 66 -4.42 0.93 2.89
N GLY A 67 -4.19 0.12 3.93
CA GLY A 67 -4.88 -1.14 4.20
C GLY A 67 -4.09 -2.37 3.75
N MET A 68 -4.00 -3.38 4.63
CA MET A 68 -3.36 -4.67 4.36
C MET A 68 -4.43 -5.72 3.95
N GLY A 69 -5.06 -5.51 2.80
CA GLY A 69 -5.80 -6.58 2.11
C GLY A 69 -4.89 -7.27 1.09
N CYS A 70 -5.21 -8.48 0.65
CA CYS A 70 -4.37 -9.22 -0.32
C CYS A 70 -4.01 -8.37 -1.55
N SER A 71 -4.98 -7.67 -2.15
CA SER A 71 -4.71 -6.80 -3.30
C SER A 71 -3.99 -5.50 -2.95
N GLY A 72 -4.09 -5.01 -1.71
CA GLY A 72 -3.24 -3.92 -1.24
C GLY A 72 -1.78 -4.36 -1.12
N LEU A 73 -1.55 -5.57 -0.60
CA LEU A 73 -0.22 -6.14 -0.45
C LEU A 73 0.41 -6.46 -1.80
N ASP A 74 -0.34 -7.06 -2.74
CA ASP A 74 0.12 -7.32 -4.09
C ASP A 74 0.53 -6.01 -4.80
N ALA A 75 -0.31 -4.98 -4.70
CA ALA A 75 0.01 -3.65 -5.22
C ALA A 75 1.27 -3.04 -4.57
N ALA A 76 1.44 -3.23 -3.26
CA ALA A 76 2.61 -2.73 -2.54
C ALA A 76 3.90 -3.43 -3.01
N VAL A 77 3.85 -4.75 -3.14
CA VAL A 77 4.98 -5.57 -3.63
C VAL A 77 5.32 -5.20 -5.07
N GLU A 78 4.33 -5.13 -5.95
CA GLU A 78 4.56 -4.77 -7.36
C GLU A 78 5.14 -3.35 -7.49
N THR A 79 4.61 -2.40 -6.73
CA THR A 79 5.12 -1.01 -6.73
C THR A 79 6.52 -0.93 -6.14
N SER A 80 6.86 -1.78 -5.16
CA SER A 80 8.18 -1.78 -4.53
C SER A 80 9.33 -2.12 -5.47
N ASN A 81 9.04 -2.81 -6.59
CA ASN A 81 10.05 -3.11 -7.61
C ASN A 81 10.56 -1.87 -8.37
N ILE A 82 9.77 -0.79 -8.43
CA ILE A 82 10.07 0.38 -9.28
C ILE A 82 10.10 1.69 -8.48
N ALA A 83 9.30 1.79 -7.42
CA ALA A 83 9.23 2.99 -6.59
C ALA A 83 10.48 3.15 -5.72
N ARG A 84 10.77 4.40 -5.34
CA ARG A 84 11.91 4.71 -4.45
C ARG A 84 11.65 4.21 -3.03
N GLN A 85 10.42 4.35 -2.57
CA GLN A 85 10.01 3.93 -1.22
C GLN A 85 8.52 3.65 -1.21
N VAL A 86 8.15 2.52 -0.64
CA VAL A 86 6.75 2.12 -0.40
C VAL A 86 6.51 2.02 1.10
N TYR A 87 5.41 2.59 1.56
CA TYR A 87 4.94 2.47 2.94
C TYR A 87 3.59 1.76 2.96
N ILE A 88 3.36 0.90 3.95
CA ILE A 88 2.06 0.26 4.18
C ILE A 88 1.49 0.82 5.48
N SER A 89 0.34 1.47 5.38
CA SER A 89 -0.42 1.97 6.53
C SER A 89 -1.53 1.00 6.89
N THR A 90 -1.51 0.51 8.13
CA THR A 90 -2.54 -0.41 8.65
C THR A 90 -3.06 0.10 9.99
N ARG A 91 -4.33 -0.19 10.29
CA ARG A 91 -4.93 0.23 11.58
C ARG A 91 -4.76 -0.80 12.70
N SER A 92 -4.71 -2.08 12.33
CA SER A 92 -4.80 -3.20 13.28
C SER A 92 -3.71 -4.25 13.06
N GLY A 93 -2.70 -3.96 12.23
CA GLY A 93 -1.77 -4.97 11.73
C GLY A 93 -2.45 -6.02 10.85
N ALA A 94 -1.68 -7.02 10.41
CA ALA A 94 -2.23 -8.29 9.91
C ALA A 94 -1.20 -9.42 10.01
N HIS A 95 -1.67 -10.65 9.92
CA HIS A 95 -0.81 -11.83 9.87
C HIS A 95 -0.30 -12.04 8.45
N VAL A 96 1.03 -12.13 8.31
CA VAL A 96 1.68 -12.44 7.04
C VAL A 96 2.08 -13.91 7.06
N ILE A 97 1.46 -14.70 6.19
CA ILE A 97 1.76 -16.12 5.98
C ILE A 97 2.35 -16.33 4.59
N ASN A 98 3.34 -17.21 4.50
CA ASN A 98 3.89 -17.62 3.20
C ASN A 98 2.91 -18.61 2.53
N ARG A 99 2.79 -18.54 1.20
CA ARG A 99 2.11 -19.58 0.42
C ARG A 99 2.79 -20.95 0.55
N VAL A 100 4.12 -20.95 0.72
CA VAL A 100 4.93 -22.16 0.91
C VAL A 100 4.96 -22.53 2.40
N GLY A 101 4.35 -23.66 2.72
CA GLY A 101 4.30 -24.25 4.06
C GLY A 101 5.45 -25.24 4.33
N HIS A 102 5.26 -26.11 5.32
CA HIS A 102 6.28 -27.08 5.72
C HIS A 102 6.65 -28.02 4.56
N ARG A 103 7.95 -28.26 4.36
CA ARG A 103 8.51 -29.12 3.30
C ARG A 103 8.12 -28.72 1.86
N GLY A 104 7.79 -27.45 1.63
CA GLY A 104 7.46 -26.96 0.29
C GLY A 104 6.03 -27.25 -0.15
N LEU A 105 5.19 -27.82 0.73
CA LEU A 105 3.78 -28.07 0.44
C LEU A 105 2.97 -26.77 0.52
N PRO A 106 1.87 -26.63 -0.24
CA PRO A 106 0.97 -25.49 -0.10
C PRO A 106 0.44 -25.40 1.33
N TYR A 107 0.39 -24.19 1.89
CA TYR A 107 -0.05 -23.98 3.28
C TYR A 107 -1.47 -24.52 3.57
N ASP A 108 -2.35 -24.57 2.56
CA ASP A 108 -3.74 -25.04 2.66
C ASP A 108 -3.89 -26.58 2.70
N THR A 109 -2.80 -27.33 2.58
CA THR A 109 -2.83 -28.81 2.53
C THR A 109 -2.63 -29.48 3.89
N LEU A 110 -2.53 -28.70 4.98
CA LEU A 110 -2.42 -29.20 6.35
C LEU A 110 -3.78 -29.58 6.95
#